data_AF-A0A1E3PD47-F1
#
_entry.id   AF-A0A1E3PD47-F1
#
_cell.length_a   1.000
_cell.length_b   1.000
_cell.length_c   1.000
_cell.angle_alpha   90.00
_cell.angle_beta   90.00
_cell.angle_gamma   90.00
#
_symmetry.space_group_name_H-M   'P 1'
#
loop_
_entity.id
_entity.type
_entity.pdbx_description
1 polymer ?
#
loop_
_entity_poly.entity_id
_entity_poly.type
_entity_poly.pdbx_seq_one_letter_code
_entity_poly.pdbx_strand_id
1 'polypeptide(L)'
;MERKTNIALKNSLTEVSVSSASLESITASLKARIDELQIELTTKDSDSIQMRNLMVQAQQERDEAKSRLLTEETLRRKLHNQIQDLKGKFRVFCRVRPAHSNAADGEKIEVADIVYPDERADGQEIQIYGPSSESAMGNITTKVHPFSFDKVFTPRCDNEEVFLEISQLVQSALDGYNVCIFAYGQTGSGKTHTMSSHDGMIPRAVEQIFQTCEGLKEKGWKYMLEGQFLEIYNENINDLLGKPNRSEKINHEIRHDVKEQKTVVTDLTTATLDSPEKVIAILRQADNNRSVAATKSNERSSRSHSVFILKIQGKNYLTGEQCNGILNLVDLAGSERLSQSQAIGERLKETQAINKSLSCLGDVIYAMSNSREGAHIPYRNSKLTYLLQYSLSGNSKTLMFVNVSPLKQHANETINSLRFATKVNNTQITSVRTVRGMSPTKN
;
A
#
# COMPACT_ATOMS: atom_id res chain seq x y z
N MET A 1 -34.50 -43.93 -103.40
CA MET A 1 -34.66 -43.53 -102.00
C MET A 1 -33.44 -43.91 -101.14
N GLU A 2 -32.84 -45.08 -101.34
CA GLU A 2 -31.66 -45.57 -100.57
C GLU A 2 -30.43 -44.65 -100.52
N ARG A 3 -30.15 -43.88 -101.58
CA ARG A 3 -28.99 -42.99 -101.62
C ARG A 3 -29.13 -41.79 -100.68
N LYS A 4 -30.35 -41.25 -100.54
CA LYS A 4 -30.64 -40.13 -99.63
C LYS A 4 -30.63 -40.58 -98.17
N THR A 5 -31.16 -41.76 -97.86
CA THR A 5 -31.10 -42.34 -96.52
C THR A 5 -29.68 -42.71 -96.11
N ASN A 6 -28.85 -43.25 -97.01
CA ASN A 6 -27.43 -43.52 -96.73
C ASN A 6 -26.62 -42.24 -96.42
N ILE A 7 -26.88 -41.13 -97.12
CA ILE A 7 -26.21 -39.85 -96.86
C ILE A 7 -26.66 -39.27 -95.51
N ALA A 8 -27.96 -39.33 -95.19
CA ALA A 8 -28.47 -38.89 -93.90
C ALA A 8 -27.92 -39.71 -92.72
N LEU A 9 -27.81 -41.04 -92.88
CA LEU A 9 -27.16 -41.93 -91.92
C LEU A 9 -25.67 -41.61 -91.75
N LYS A 10 -24.96 -41.33 -92.84
CA LYS A 10 -23.54 -40.92 -92.78
C LYS A 10 -23.36 -39.61 -92.02
N ASN A 11 -24.20 -38.62 -92.30
CA ASN A 11 -24.17 -37.32 -91.63
C ASN A 11 -24.49 -37.43 -90.14
N SER A 12 -25.50 -38.24 -89.78
CA SER A 12 -25.84 -38.51 -88.38
C SER A 12 -24.73 -39.29 -87.66
N LEU A 13 -24.08 -40.25 -88.34
CA LEU A 13 -22.94 -40.98 -87.80
C LEU A 13 -21.74 -40.05 -87.56
N THR A 14 -21.49 -39.09 -88.45
CA THR A 14 -20.45 -38.06 -88.24
C THR A 14 -20.80 -37.11 -87.10
N GLU A 15 -22.06 -36.69 -86.95
CA GLU A 15 -22.50 -35.86 -85.82
C GLU A 15 -22.32 -36.60 -84.48
N VAL A 16 -22.75 -37.86 -84.40
CA VAL A 16 -22.59 -38.68 -83.19
C VAL A 16 -21.11 -38.92 -82.90
N SER A 17 -20.27 -39.14 -83.91
CA SER A 17 -18.83 -39.29 -83.74
C SER A 17 -18.17 -38.01 -83.19
N VAL A 18 -18.55 -36.84 -83.71
CA VAL A 18 -18.07 -35.54 -83.21
C VAL A 18 -18.55 -35.27 -81.78
N SER A 19 -19.81 -35.55 -81.47
CA SER A 19 -20.33 -35.47 -80.10
C SER A 19 -19.66 -36.45 -79.15
N SER A 20 -19.36 -37.67 -79.58
CA SER A 20 -18.63 -38.68 -78.79
C SER A 20 -17.22 -38.19 -78.45
N ALA A 21 -16.48 -37.69 -79.44
CA ALA A 21 -15.15 -37.13 -79.23
C ALA A 21 -15.16 -35.90 -78.30
N SER A 22 -16.18 -35.05 -78.40
CA SER A 22 -16.38 -33.92 -77.49
C SER A 22 -16.67 -34.37 -76.06
N LEU A 23 -17.55 -35.36 -75.87
CA LEU A 23 -17.85 -35.94 -74.56
C LEU A 23 -16.63 -36.62 -73.93
N GLU A 24 -15.83 -37.34 -74.72
CA GLU A 24 -14.58 -37.95 -74.26
C GLU A 24 -13.58 -36.89 -73.77
N SER A 25 -13.45 -35.78 -74.50
CA SER A 25 -12.61 -34.64 -74.11
C SER A 25 -13.07 -34.00 -72.79
N ILE A 26 -14.38 -33.78 -72.64
CA ILE A 26 -14.97 -33.24 -71.39
C ILE A 26 -14.76 -34.22 -70.23
N THR A 27 -14.94 -35.53 -70.48
CA THR A 27 -14.76 -36.56 -69.46
C THR A 27 -13.31 -36.64 -68.99
N ALA A 28 -12.35 -36.52 -69.91
CA ALA A 28 -10.92 -36.45 -69.59
C ALA A 28 -10.59 -35.20 -68.76
N SER A 29 -11.14 -34.03 -69.13
CA SER A 29 -10.97 -32.79 -68.37
C SER A 29 -11.56 -32.86 -66.96
N LEU A 30 -12.76 -33.42 -66.81
CA LEU A 30 -13.40 -33.60 -65.51
C LEU A 30 -12.63 -34.59 -64.62
N LYS A 31 -12.10 -35.68 -65.19
CA LYS A 31 -11.23 -36.62 -64.45
C LYS A 31 -9.98 -35.94 -63.92
N ALA A 32 -9.28 -35.18 -64.76
CA ALA A 32 -8.08 -34.44 -64.32
C ALA A 32 -8.40 -33.47 -63.17
N ARG A 33 -9.56 -32.80 -63.22
CA ARG A 33 -10.01 -31.90 -62.15
C ARG A 33 -10.43 -32.61 -60.87
N ILE A 34 -10.97 -33.82 -60.96
CA ILE A 34 -11.26 -34.68 -59.80
C ILE A 34 -9.95 -35.09 -59.12
N ASP A 35 -8.95 -35.52 -59.90
CA ASP A 35 -7.64 -35.92 -59.37
C ASP A 35 -6.94 -34.75 -58.68
N GLU A 36 -6.99 -33.55 -59.27
CA GLU A 36 -6.44 -32.32 -58.67
C GLU A 36 -7.14 -31.97 -57.35
N LEU A 37 -8.47 -32.03 -57.31
CA LEU A 37 -9.24 -31.79 -56.08
C LEU A 37 -8.98 -32.84 -54.99
N GLN A 38 -8.75 -34.09 -55.36
CA GLN A 38 -8.38 -35.14 -54.40
C GLN A 38 -7.02 -34.86 -53.76
N ILE A 39 -6.03 -34.42 -54.55
CA ILE A 39 -4.72 -34.01 -54.03
C ILE A 39 -4.88 -32.81 -53.10
N GLU A 40 -5.65 -31.79 -53.49
CA GLU A 40 -5.88 -30.62 -52.64
C GLU A 40 -6.58 -31.00 -51.32
N LEU A 41 -7.57 -31.91 -51.38
CA LEU A 41 -8.28 -32.39 -50.19
C LEU A 41 -7.35 -33.13 -49.22
N THR A 42 -6.52 -34.04 -49.74
CA THR A 42 -5.55 -34.77 -48.90
C THR A 42 -4.53 -33.84 -48.25
N THR A 43 -4.09 -32.80 -48.97
CA THR A 43 -3.17 -31.78 -48.44
C THR A 43 -3.84 -30.96 -47.33
N LYS A 44 -5.09 -30.54 -47.53
CA LYS A 44 -5.86 -29.83 -46.50
C LYS A 44 -6.15 -30.69 -45.28
N ASP A 45 -6.39 -31.98 -45.45
CA ASP A 45 -6.57 -32.92 -44.34
C ASP A 45 -5.28 -33.07 -43.53
N SER A 46 -4.12 -33.18 -44.18
CA SER A 46 -2.83 -33.20 -43.48
C SER A 46 -2.57 -31.90 -42.72
N ASP A 47 -2.86 -30.74 -43.33
CA ASP A 47 -2.71 -29.43 -42.69
C ASP A 47 -3.66 -29.30 -41.48
N SER A 48 -4.88 -29.80 -41.60
CA SER A 48 -5.87 -29.80 -40.51
C SER A 48 -5.40 -30.64 -39.31
N ILE A 49 -4.82 -31.82 -39.58
CA ILE A 49 -4.24 -32.68 -38.53
C ILE A 49 -3.05 -31.99 -37.87
N GLN A 50 -2.15 -31.42 -38.66
CA GLN A 50 -0.99 -30.69 -38.14
C GLN A 50 -1.42 -29.50 -37.28
N MET A 51 -2.40 -28.72 -37.73
CA MET A 51 -2.94 -27.58 -37.01
C MET A 51 -3.60 -28.00 -35.69
N ARG A 52 -4.37 -29.10 -35.67
CA ARG A 52 -4.94 -29.64 -34.43
C ARG A 52 -3.86 -30.05 -33.44
N ASN A 53 -2.81 -30.71 -33.90
CA ASN A 53 -1.70 -31.13 -33.04
C ASN A 53 -0.97 -29.91 -32.44
N LEU A 54 -0.71 -28.88 -33.26
CA LEU A 54 -0.14 -27.62 -32.78
C LEU A 54 -1.04 -26.92 -31.77
N MET A 55 -2.36 -26.90 -31.99
CA MET A 55 -3.31 -26.33 -31.03
C MET A 55 -3.31 -27.08 -29.69
N VAL A 56 -3.26 -28.41 -29.72
CA VAL A 56 -3.19 -29.22 -28.48
C VAL A 56 -1.87 -28.96 -27.74
N GLN A 57 -0.75 -28.90 -28.44
CA GLN A 57 0.55 -28.56 -27.85
C GLN A 57 0.55 -27.16 -27.24
N ALA A 58 0.09 -26.15 -27.98
CA ALA A 58 0.00 -24.78 -27.48
C ALA A 58 -0.93 -24.66 -26.26
N GLN A 59 -2.04 -25.42 -26.23
CA GLN A 59 -2.95 -25.46 -25.09
C GLN A 59 -2.29 -26.08 -23.86
N GLN A 60 -1.54 -27.18 -24.05
CA GLN A 60 -0.82 -27.84 -22.97
C GLN A 60 0.29 -26.94 -22.40
N GLU A 61 1.10 -26.31 -23.26
CA GLU A 61 2.14 -25.36 -22.85
C GLU A 61 1.54 -24.17 -22.07
N ARG A 62 0.39 -23.65 -22.53
CA ARG A 62 -0.33 -22.58 -21.84
C ARG A 62 -0.78 -23.01 -20.44
N ASP A 63 -1.32 -24.22 -20.31
CA ASP A 63 -1.84 -24.72 -19.04
C ASP A 63 -0.69 -25.02 -18.05
N GLU A 64 0.44 -25.54 -18.54
CA GLU A 64 1.68 -25.70 -17.76
C GLU A 64 2.26 -24.35 -17.31
N ALA A 65 2.27 -23.35 -18.20
CA ALA A 65 2.72 -22.00 -17.87
C ALA A 65 1.84 -21.36 -16.79
N LYS A 66 0.51 -21.53 -16.87
CA LYS A 66 -0.43 -21.04 -15.84
C LYS A 66 -0.19 -21.70 -14.47
N SER A 67 0.06 -23.00 -14.44
CA SER A 67 0.35 -23.73 -13.21
C SER A 67 1.66 -23.24 -12.54
N ARG A 68 2.70 -22.99 -13.37
CA ARG A 68 3.96 -22.40 -12.90
C ARG A 68 3.76 -21.00 -12.32
N LEU A 69 3.06 -20.12 -13.02
CA LEU A 69 2.79 -18.74 -12.55
C LEU A 69 2.08 -18.71 -11.20
N LEU A 70 1.15 -19.63 -10.95
CA LEU A 70 0.45 -19.74 -9.68
C LEU A 70 1.39 -20.15 -8.53
N THR A 71 2.27 -21.13 -8.80
CA THR A 71 3.27 -21.61 -7.84
C THR A 71 4.27 -20.50 -7.50
N GLU A 72 4.71 -19.74 -8.50
CA GLU A 72 5.60 -18.59 -8.34
C GLU A 72 4.96 -17.46 -7.52
N GLU A 73 3.68 -17.15 -7.74
CA GLU A 73 2.98 -16.13 -6.94
C GLU A 73 2.91 -16.54 -5.46
N THR A 74 2.63 -17.81 -5.21
CA THR A 74 2.61 -18.36 -3.83
C THR A 74 3.99 -18.27 -3.19
N LEU A 75 5.05 -18.59 -3.95
CA LEU A 75 6.43 -18.49 -3.47
C LEU A 75 6.82 -17.02 -3.21
N ARG A 76 6.46 -16.10 -4.10
CA ARG A 76 6.73 -14.66 -3.94
C ARG A 76 6.11 -14.12 -2.66
N ARG A 77 4.85 -14.49 -2.34
CA ARG A 77 4.19 -14.11 -1.06
C ARG A 77 4.99 -14.58 0.15
N LYS A 78 5.44 -15.83 0.14
CA LYS A 78 6.24 -16.42 1.24
C LYS A 78 7.59 -15.70 1.41
N LEU A 79 8.33 -15.53 0.31
CA LEU A 79 9.63 -14.86 0.31
C LEU A 79 9.50 -13.38 0.71
N HIS A 80 8.49 -12.69 0.19
CA HIS A 80 8.19 -11.30 0.55
C HIS A 80 7.95 -11.18 2.05
N ASN A 81 7.12 -12.06 2.63
CA ASN A 81 6.88 -12.04 4.07
C ASN A 81 8.16 -12.28 4.87
N GLN A 82 8.98 -13.27 4.48
CA GLN A 82 10.26 -13.54 5.15
C GLN A 82 11.20 -12.33 5.11
N ILE A 83 11.31 -11.66 3.97
CA ILE A 83 12.11 -10.43 3.84
C ILE A 83 11.57 -9.34 4.77
N GLN A 84 10.25 -9.15 4.83
CA GLN A 84 9.67 -8.14 5.71
C GLN A 84 9.87 -8.45 7.19
N ASP A 85 9.80 -9.72 7.58
CA ASP A 85 10.03 -10.16 8.96
C ASP A 85 11.51 -9.98 9.35
N LEU A 86 12.45 -10.27 8.43
CA LEU A 86 13.89 -10.03 8.62
C LEU A 86 14.23 -8.55 8.76
N LYS A 87 13.56 -7.66 7.99
CA LYS A 87 13.67 -6.21 8.13
C LYS A 87 13.04 -5.68 9.44
N GLY A 88 12.49 -6.54 10.28
CA GLY A 88 11.84 -6.16 11.53
C GLY A 88 10.38 -5.78 11.36
N LYS A 89 9.59 -6.15 12.37
CA LYS A 89 8.15 -5.89 12.45
C LYS A 89 7.81 -4.41 12.65
N PHE A 90 8.67 -3.67 13.34
CA PHE A 90 8.48 -2.27 13.69
C PHE A 90 9.59 -1.43 13.13
N ARG A 91 9.35 -0.62 12.10
CA ARG A 91 10.37 0.24 11.50
C ARG A 91 10.13 1.70 11.85
N VAL A 92 11.18 2.49 11.84
CA VAL A 92 11.16 3.92 12.09
C VAL A 92 11.90 4.62 10.95
N PHE A 93 11.19 5.47 10.22
CA PHE A 93 11.77 6.33 9.19
C PHE A 93 11.74 7.78 9.66
N CYS A 94 12.89 8.45 9.65
CA CYS A 94 12.99 9.88 9.90
C CYS A 94 12.83 10.64 8.60
N ARG A 95 12.00 11.68 8.58
CA ARG A 95 11.84 12.54 7.41
C ARG A 95 11.96 14.00 7.79
N VAL A 96 12.98 14.65 7.24
CA VAL A 96 13.17 16.11 7.39
C VAL A 96 12.49 16.80 6.22
N ARG A 97 11.53 17.69 6.49
CA ARG A 97 10.88 18.45 5.41
C ARG A 97 11.81 19.54 4.85
N PRO A 98 11.57 20.03 3.62
CA PRO A 98 12.19 21.26 3.13
C PRO A 98 11.94 22.47 4.04
N ALA A 99 12.92 23.39 4.06
CA ALA A 99 12.80 24.67 4.73
C ALA A 99 11.96 25.63 3.86
N HIS A 100 10.71 25.85 4.25
CA HIS A 100 9.82 26.85 3.67
C HIS A 100 9.22 27.72 4.77
N SER A 101 9.08 29.02 4.50
CA SER A 101 8.32 29.96 5.33
C SER A 101 6.85 29.95 4.87
N ASN A 102 5.92 29.93 5.83
CA ASN A 102 4.53 30.36 5.59
C ASN A 102 4.37 31.88 5.78
N ALA A 103 5.46 32.60 6.06
CA ALA A 103 5.46 34.04 6.28
C ALA A 103 5.56 34.77 4.94
N ALA A 104 4.60 35.67 4.71
CA ALA A 104 4.70 36.71 3.69
C ALA A 104 5.94 37.58 4.00
N ASP A 105 6.74 37.84 2.97
CA ASP A 105 7.83 38.82 2.91
C ASP A 105 9.03 38.67 3.87
N GLY A 106 10.19 38.31 3.30
CA GLY A 106 11.50 38.83 3.70
C GLY A 106 12.16 38.34 5.00
N GLU A 107 11.49 37.56 5.84
CA GLU A 107 12.14 36.99 7.04
C GLU A 107 13.21 35.95 6.67
N LYS A 108 14.43 36.11 7.20
CA LYS A 108 15.50 35.14 7.04
C LYS A 108 15.10 33.82 7.72
N ILE A 109 15.03 32.75 6.95
CA ILE A 109 14.77 31.40 7.47
C ILE A 109 16.01 30.95 8.25
N GLU A 110 15.91 30.95 9.58
CA GLU A 110 16.93 30.32 10.43
C GLU A 110 16.72 28.81 10.47
N VAL A 111 17.63 28.07 9.85
CA VAL A 111 17.68 26.60 9.92
C VAL A 111 18.57 26.15 11.09
N ALA A 112 18.19 25.04 11.71
CA ALA A 112 19.03 24.33 12.66
C ALA A 112 20.20 23.69 11.91
N ASP A 113 21.32 23.53 12.61
CA ASP A 113 22.46 22.79 12.08
C ASP A 113 22.19 21.28 12.23
N ILE A 114 21.87 20.65 11.10
CA ILE A 114 21.50 19.24 10.97
C ILE A 114 22.43 18.59 9.95
N VAL A 115 23.08 17.51 10.36
CA VAL A 115 24.01 16.73 9.53
C VAL A 115 23.46 15.33 9.32
N TYR A 116 23.73 14.76 8.13
CA TYR A 116 23.37 13.41 7.72
C TYR A 116 24.67 12.63 7.42
N PRO A 117 25.33 12.07 8.44
CA PRO A 117 26.69 11.52 8.32
C PRO A 117 26.84 10.46 7.21
N ASP A 118 25.78 9.69 6.98
CA ASP A 118 25.76 8.53 6.09
C ASP A 118 24.78 8.71 4.91
N GLU A 119 24.45 9.94 4.52
CA GLU A 119 23.53 10.23 3.39
C GLU A 119 23.93 9.52 2.10
N ARG A 120 25.23 9.32 1.86
CA ARG A 120 25.77 8.64 0.66
C ARG A 120 25.97 7.13 0.84
N ALA A 121 25.65 6.59 2.01
CA ALA A 121 25.72 5.17 2.33
C ALA A 121 24.30 4.65 2.60
N ASP A 122 24.03 4.15 3.81
CA ASP A 122 22.73 3.55 4.15
C ASP A 122 21.65 4.61 4.43
N GLY A 123 22.05 5.84 4.76
CA GLY A 123 21.14 6.96 5.06
C GLY A 123 20.28 6.66 6.28
N GLN A 124 20.90 6.35 7.40
CA GLN A 124 20.31 5.90 8.66
C GLN A 124 20.61 6.86 9.82
N GLU A 125 21.57 7.77 9.68
CA GLU A 125 22.02 8.66 10.74
C GLU A 125 21.57 10.11 10.55
N ILE A 126 21.22 10.76 11.67
CA ILE A 126 20.92 12.19 11.73
C ILE A 126 21.51 12.77 13.01
N GLN A 127 22.16 13.93 12.90
CA GLN A 127 22.76 14.65 14.02
C GLN A 127 22.21 16.08 14.07
N ILE A 128 21.79 16.53 15.24
CA ILE A 128 21.32 17.90 15.48
C ILE A 128 22.28 18.59 16.43
N TYR A 129 22.81 19.73 16.00
CA TYR A 129 23.69 20.56 16.80
C TYR A 129 22.85 21.57 17.59
N GLY A 130 23.01 21.52 18.92
CA GLY A 130 22.42 22.48 19.85
C GLY A 130 23.21 23.80 19.89
N PRO A 131 22.78 24.77 20.71
CA PRO A 131 23.50 26.03 20.87
C PRO A 131 24.91 25.78 21.43
N SER A 132 25.89 26.53 20.91
CA SER A 132 27.24 26.54 21.45
C SER A 132 27.28 27.27 22.80
N SER A 133 27.96 26.69 23.77
CA SER A 133 28.23 27.30 25.06
C SER A 133 29.72 27.54 25.25
N GLU A 134 30.08 28.76 25.62
CA GLU A 134 31.44 29.14 25.98
C GLU A 134 31.65 28.92 27.49
N SER A 135 32.65 28.12 27.83
CA SER A 135 33.07 27.94 29.23
C SER A 135 33.79 29.18 29.75
N ALA A 136 33.88 29.30 31.08
CA ALA A 136 34.65 30.38 31.73
C ALA A 136 36.15 30.41 31.33
N MET A 137 36.66 29.37 30.68
CA MET A 137 38.03 29.26 30.16
C MET A 137 38.14 29.57 28.65
N GLY A 138 37.07 30.05 27.99
CA GLY A 138 37.06 30.37 26.56
C GLY A 138 36.87 29.18 25.63
N ASN A 139 36.71 27.95 26.16
CA ASN A 139 36.42 26.78 25.32
C ASN A 139 34.95 26.81 24.86
N ILE A 140 34.74 26.83 23.55
CA ILE A 140 33.42 26.72 22.92
C ILE A 140 33.06 25.23 22.78
N THR A 141 31.94 24.83 23.36
CA THR A 141 31.41 23.46 23.25
C THR A 141 30.04 23.50 22.58
N THR A 142 29.85 22.67 21.56
CA THR A 142 28.55 22.52 20.89
C THR A 142 27.96 21.18 21.24
N LYS A 143 26.73 21.18 21.75
CA LYS A 143 26.04 19.94 22.13
C LYS A 143 25.56 19.21 20.88
N VAL A 144 26.04 17.99 20.64
CA VAL A 144 25.61 17.16 19.51
C VAL A 144 24.58 16.14 19.97
N HIS A 145 23.52 15.98 19.18
CA HIS A 145 22.45 15.01 19.40
C HIS A 145 22.39 13.99 18.25
N PRO A 146 23.09 12.85 18.35
CA PRO A 146 23.07 11.81 17.32
C PRO A 146 21.86 10.88 17.48
N PHE A 147 21.29 10.46 16.34
CA PHE A 147 20.21 9.49 16.26
C PHE A 147 20.42 8.56 15.05
N SER A 148 19.90 7.33 15.16
CA SER A 148 19.94 6.32 14.08
C SER A 148 18.58 5.63 13.96
N PHE A 149 18.15 5.39 12.72
CA PHE A 149 16.84 4.84 12.34
C PHE A 149 16.98 3.89 11.15
N ASP A 150 15.92 3.16 10.79
CA ASP A 150 15.95 2.25 9.63
C ASP A 150 16.20 3.02 8.32
N LYS A 151 15.72 4.26 8.23
CA LYS A 151 15.98 5.20 7.12
C LYS A 151 15.82 6.66 7.56
N VAL A 152 16.63 7.55 7.00
CA VAL A 152 16.58 9.01 7.16
C VAL A 152 16.46 9.65 5.77
N PHE A 153 15.34 10.33 5.54
CA PHE A 153 15.08 11.12 4.34
C PHE A 153 15.47 12.58 4.59
N THR A 154 16.39 13.08 3.76
CA THR A 154 16.85 14.46 3.83
C THR A 154 15.82 15.40 3.16
N PRO A 155 15.94 16.73 3.33
CA PRO A 155 15.02 17.70 2.74
C PRO A 155 14.92 17.66 1.21
N ARG A 156 15.78 16.89 0.54
CA ARG A 156 15.77 16.73 -0.92
C ARG A 156 14.84 15.60 -1.38
N CYS A 157 14.45 14.70 -0.48
CA CYS A 157 13.65 13.54 -0.81
C CYS A 157 12.17 13.90 -0.96
N ASP A 158 11.62 13.60 -2.13
CA ASP A 158 10.20 13.80 -2.43
C ASP A 158 9.34 12.65 -1.87
N ASN A 159 8.02 12.71 -2.11
CA ASN A 159 7.12 11.65 -1.67
C ASN A 159 7.28 10.35 -2.47
N GLU A 160 7.82 10.38 -3.67
CA GLU A 160 8.01 9.18 -4.51
C GLU A 160 9.14 8.33 -3.97
N GLU A 161 10.30 8.95 -3.70
CA GLU A 161 11.45 8.28 -3.09
C GLU A 161 11.08 7.68 -1.73
N VAL A 162 10.33 8.43 -0.92
CA VAL A 162 9.81 7.93 0.36
C VAL A 162 8.85 6.76 0.16
N PHE A 163 8.01 6.81 -0.87
CA PHE A 163 7.04 5.75 -1.14
C PHE A 163 7.71 4.44 -1.57
N LEU A 164 8.80 4.51 -2.35
CA LEU A 164 9.55 3.31 -2.78
C LEU A 164 9.97 2.44 -1.59
N GLU A 165 10.39 3.05 -0.49
CA GLU A 165 10.79 2.33 0.74
C GLU A 165 9.61 1.66 1.48
N ILE A 166 8.39 2.22 1.35
CA ILE A 166 7.19 1.66 2.00
C ILE A 166 6.35 0.78 1.08
N SER A 167 6.60 0.79 -0.23
CA SER A 167 5.86 0.03 -1.24
C SER A 167 5.75 -1.46 -0.91
N GLN A 168 6.78 -2.01 -0.28
CA GLN A 168 6.82 -3.40 0.16
C GLN A 168 5.85 -3.69 1.32
N LEU A 169 5.62 -2.72 2.21
CA LEU A 169 4.59 -2.83 3.26
C LEU A 169 3.20 -2.78 2.65
N VAL A 170 2.98 -1.91 1.65
CA VAL A 170 1.72 -1.87 0.90
C VAL A 170 1.45 -3.21 0.21
N GLN A 171 2.48 -3.82 -0.40
CA GLN A 171 2.39 -5.17 -0.96
C GLN A 171 2.04 -6.21 0.11
N SER A 172 2.59 -6.12 1.32
CA SER A 172 2.20 -7.02 2.41
C SER A 172 0.72 -6.92 2.77
N ALA A 173 0.13 -5.72 2.71
CA ALA A 173 -1.31 -5.58 2.91
C ALA A 173 -2.10 -6.31 1.81
N LEU A 174 -1.69 -6.20 0.55
CA LEU A 174 -2.30 -6.93 -0.57
C LEU A 174 -2.15 -8.46 -0.45
N ASP A 175 -1.03 -8.90 0.12
CA ASP A 175 -0.74 -10.31 0.40
C ASP A 175 -1.55 -10.88 1.58
N GLY A 176 -2.36 -10.05 2.24
CA GLY A 176 -3.27 -10.47 3.33
C GLY A 176 -2.74 -10.21 4.74
N TYR A 177 -1.69 -9.42 4.90
CA TYR A 177 -1.19 -9.04 6.23
C TYR A 177 -1.84 -7.75 6.73
N ASN A 178 -1.86 -7.59 8.05
CA ASN A 178 -2.18 -6.30 8.66
C ASN A 178 -0.95 -5.40 8.59
N VAL A 179 -1.14 -4.15 8.19
CA VAL A 179 -0.10 -3.15 8.05
C VAL A 179 -0.56 -1.84 8.68
N CYS A 180 0.32 -1.19 9.41
CA CYS A 180 0.05 0.10 10.02
C CYS A 180 1.22 1.05 9.76
N ILE A 181 0.96 2.15 9.08
CA ILE A 181 1.94 3.20 8.83
C ILE A 181 1.40 4.48 9.46
N PHE A 182 2.16 5.08 10.38
CA PHE A 182 1.71 6.29 11.06
C PHE A 182 2.78 7.39 11.04
N ALA A 183 2.34 8.63 10.84
CA ALA A 183 3.18 9.81 10.87
C ALA A 183 3.08 10.52 12.22
N TYR A 184 4.23 10.79 12.82
CA TYR A 184 4.40 11.42 14.12
C TYR A 184 5.34 12.63 14.02
N GLY A 185 5.10 13.64 14.85
CA GLY A 185 5.94 14.84 14.95
C GLY A 185 5.12 16.08 15.28
N GLN A 186 5.79 17.19 15.54
CA GLN A 186 5.13 18.46 15.86
C GLN A 186 4.26 18.99 14.71
N THR A 187 3.35 19.90 15.02
CA THR A 187 2.63 20.70 14.01
C THR A 187 3.62 21.41 13.08
N GLY A 188 3.30 21.41 11.79
CA GLY A 188 4.16 21.99 10.76
C GLY A 188 5.41 21.17 10.41
N SER A 189 5.58 19.93 10.92
CA SER A 189 6.72 19.07 10.53
C SER A 189 6.53 18.30 9.22
N GLY A 190 5.33 18.33 8.63
CA GLY A 190 5.04 17.69 7.34
C GLY A 190 4.30 16.35 7.41
N LYS A 191 3.69 15.98 8.53
CA LYS A 191 2.91 14.73 8.68
C LYS A 191 1.81 14.58 7.63
N THR A 192 0.92 15.57 7.53
CA THR A 192 -0.18 15.59 6.57
C THR A 192 0.32 15.63 5.12
N HIS A 193 1.43 16.31 4.85
CA HIS A 193 2.09 16.28 3.54
C HIS A 193 2.63 14.88 3.22
N THR A 194 3.23 14.17 4.18
CA THR A 194 3.63 12.77 3.97
C THR A 194 2.42 11.90 3.65
N MET A 195 1.34 12.00 4.43
CA MET A 195 0.25 11.02 4.39
C MET A 195 -0.81 11.31 3.33
N SER A 196 -1.32 12.54 3.29
CA SER A 196 -2.59 12.89 2.64
C SER A 196 -2.46 13.95 1.55
N SER A 197 -1.26 14.44 1.23
CA SER A 197 -1.07 15.29 0.05
C SER A 197 -1.51 14.56 -1.22
N HIS A 198 -1.69 15.29 -2.32
CA HIS A 198 -2.06 14.71 -3.61
C HIS A 198 -1.13 13.56 -4.04
N ASP A 199 0.15 13.70 -3.74
CA ASP A 199 1.22 12.74 -4.00
C ASP A 199 1.68 12.01 -2.72
N GLY A 200 0.87 11.99 -1.67
CA GLY A 200 1.22 11.41 -0.37
C GLY A 200 1.15 9.89 -0.35
N MET A 201 1.41 9.31 0.82
CA MET A 201 1.41 7.86 1.01
C MET A 201 0.04 7.22 0.76
N ILE A 202 -1.08 7.90 1.11
CA ILE A 202 -2.43 7.36 0.89
C ILE A 202 -2.76 7.21 -0.60
N PRO A 203 -2.65 8.27 -1.44
CA PRO A 203 -2.88 8.12 -2.89
C PRO A 203 -1.97 7.10 -3.53
N ARG A 204 -0.66 7.15 -3.26
CA ARG A 204 0.33 6.24 -3.85
C ARG A 204 0.11 4.78 -3.45
N ALA A 205 -0.25 4.52 -2.19
CA ALA A 205 -0.55 3.16 -1.72
C ALA A 205 -1.76 2.57 -2.44
N VAL A 206 -2.83 3.36 -2.61
CA VAL A 206 -4.01 2.93 -3.34
C VAL A 206 -3.68 2.69 -4.81
N GLU A 207 -2.94 3.59 -5.46
CA GLU A 207 -2.51 3.44 -6.85
C GLU A 207 -1.70 2.15 -7.06
N GLN A 208 -0.67 1.89 -6.23
CA GLN A 208 0.10 0.65 -6.29
C GLN A 208 -0.79 -0.59 -6.13
N ILE A 209 -1.74 -0.56 -5.19
CA ILE A 209 -2.66 -1.67 -4.96
C ILE A 209 -3.51 -1.94 -6.21
N PHE A 210 -4.08 -0.89 -6.83
CA PHE A 210 -4.86 -1.04 -8.06
C PHE A 210 -4.03 -1.62 -9.20
N GLN A 211 -2.83 -1.07 -9.45
CA GLN A 211 -1.94 -1.57 -10.49
C GLN A 211 -1.59 -3.05 -10.28
N THR A 212 -1.30 -3.43 -9.02
CA THR A 212 -0.98 -4.82 -8.68
C THR A 212 -2.20 -5.73 -8.81
N CYS A 213 -3.38 -5.28 -8.36
CA CYS A 213 -4.63 -6.01 -8.53
C CYS A 213 -4.94 -6.29 -10.01
N GLU A 214 -4.68 -5.33 -10.92
CA GLU A 214 -4.89 -5.51 -12.35
C GLU A 214 -4.02 -6.65 -12.91
N GLY A 215 -2.72 -6.63 -12.59
CA GLY A 215 -1.79 -7.69 -13.02
C GLY A 215 -2.11 -9.07 -12.42
N LEU A 216 -2.77 -9.12 -11.26
CA LEU A 216 -3.17 -10.39 -10.63
C LEU A 216 -4.48 -10.96 -11.20
N LYS A 217 -5.27 -10.21 -11.99
CA LYS A 217 -6.50 -10.72 -12.63
C LYS A 217 -6.21 -11.87 -13.58
N GLU A 218 -5.14 -11.77 -14.36
CA GLU A 218 -4.71 -12.83 -15.29
C GLU A 218 -4.33 -14.12 -14.56
N LYS A 219 -3.91 -14.01 -13.29
CA LYS A 219 -3.61 -15.13 -12.38
C LYS A 219 -4.86 -15.63 -11.61
N GLY A 220 -6.06 -15.16 -11.96
CA GLY A 220 -7.33 -15.62 -11.39
C GLY A 220 -7.78 -14.91 -10.11
N TRP A 221 -7.08 -13.85 -9.68
CA TRP A 221 -7.47 -13.07 -8.50
C TRP A 221 -8.54 -12.03 -8.83
N LYS A 222 -9.51 -11.88 -7.94
CA LYS A 222 -10.38 -10.69 -7.88
C LYS A 222 -10.30 -10.09 -6.50
N TYR A 223 -10.25 -8.76 -6.45
CA TYR A 223 -10.14 -7.99 -5.21
C TYR A 223 -11.36 -7.10 -5.03
N MET A 224 -11.80 -6.97 -3.78
CA MET A 224 -12.73 -5.95 -3.31
C MET A 224 -11.96 -5.02 -2.37
N LEU A 225 -11.97 -3.72 -2.70
CA LEU A 225 -11.26 -2.69 -1.96
C LEU A 225 -12.29 -1.76 -1.30
N GLU A 226 -12.16 -1.59 0.01
CA GLU A 226 -13.06 -0.77 0.81
C GLU A 226 -12.27 0.21 1.68
N GLY A 227 -12.56 1.50 1.53
CA GLY A 227 -11.96 2.57 2.32
C GLY A 227 -12.89 3.04 3.44
N GLN A 228 -12.32 3.27 4.62
CA GLN A 228 -12.96 3.98 5.73
C GLN A 228 -12.03 5.10 6.19
N PHE A 229 -12.59 6.20 6.66
CA PHE A 229 -11.79 7.31 7.17
C PHE A 229 -12.42 7.86 8.45
N LEU A 230 -11.67 7.82 9.55
CA LEU A 230 -12.11 8.31 10.84
C LEU A 230 -11.13 9.34 11.41
N GLU A 231 -11.63 10.08 12.38
CA GLU A 231 -10.88 11.01 13.20
C GLU A 231 -11.07 10.70 14.68
N ILE A 232 -9.99 10.69 15.47
CA ILE A 232 -10.03 10.72 16.92
C ILE A 232 -9.75 12.14 17.37
N TYR A 233 -10.77 12.80 17.91
CA TYR A 233 -10.69 14.16 18.44
C TYR A 233 -11.30 14.19 19.83
N ASN A 234 -10.52 14.64 20.82
CA ASN A 234 -10.94 14.69 22.22
C ASN A 234 -11.51 13.35 22.73
N GLU A 235 -10.80 12.24 22.49
CA GLU A 235 -11.20 10.87 22.83
C GLU A 235 -12.56 10.40 22.25
N ASN A 236 -13.09 11.11 21.26
CA ASN A 236 -14.27 10.72 20.49
C ASN A 236 -13.88 10.34 19.07
N ILE A 237 -14.53 9.32 18.53
CA ILE A 237 -14.34 8.88 17.15
C ILE A 237 -15.41 9.55 16.28
N ASN A 238 -14.99 10.22 15.22
CA ASN A 238 -15.86 10.82 14.23
C ASN A 238 -15.62 10.13 12.88
N ASP A 239 -16.70 9.73 12.22
CA ASP A 239 -16.66 9.25 10.84
C ASP A 239 -16.48 10.44 9.87
N LEU A 240 -15.39 10.44 9.11
CA LEU A 240 -15.07 11.50 8.15
C LEU A 240 -15.70 11.28 6.77
N LEU A 241 -16.30 10.12 6.50
CA LEU A 241 -17.03 9.82 5.26
C LEU A 241 -18.55 9.86 5.45
N GLY A 242 -19.00 9.93 6.70
CA GLY A 242 -20.40 10.10 7.05
C GLY A 242 -21.01 11.40 6.53
N LYS A 243 -22.34 11.41 6.37
CA LYS A 243 -23.09 12.61 6.01
C LYS A 243 -23.18 13.55 7.22
N PRO A 244 -22.90 14.86 7.08
CA PRO A 244 -22.91 15.82 8.20
C PRO A 244 -24.29 16.01 8.84
N ASN A 245 -25.38 15.64 8.16
CA ASN A 245 -26.77 15.90 8.59
C ASN A 245 -27.49 14.69 9.20
N ARG A 246 -26.79 13.69 9.74
CA ARG A 246 -27.48 12.68 10.57
C ARG A 246 -27.84 13.31 11.92
N SER A 247 -29.14 13.46 12.17
CA SER A 247 -29.74 13.98 13.41
C SER A 247 -29.46 13.11 14.64
N GLU A 248 -29.01 11.86 14.45
CA GLU A 248 -28.57 10.97 15.52
C GLU A 248 -27.04 10.94 15.59
N LYS A 249 -26.50 11.31 16.76
CA LYS A 249 -25.08 11.24 17.05
C LYS A 249 -24.69 9.77 17.27
N ILE A 250 -24.24 9.10 16.22
CA ILE A 250 -23.80 7.70 16.28
C ILE A 250 -22.57 7.61 17.18
N ASN A 251 -22.60 6.70 18.15
CA ASN A 251 -21.45 6.43 19.03
C ASN A 251 -20.61 5.30 18.43
N HIS A 252 -19.48 5.65 17.82
CA HIS A 252 -18.57 4.68 17.21
C HIS A 252 -17.72 3.98 18.28
N GLU A 253 -17.78 2.64 18.31
CA GLU A 253 -17.06 1.82 19.29
C GLU A 253 -15.92 1.02 18.66
N ILE A 254 -14.80 0.92 19.38
CA ILE A 254 -13.67 0.08 18.98
C ILE A 254 -13.94 -1.36 19.44
N ARG A 255 -13.92 -2.30 18.51
CA ARG A 255 -14.07 -3.74 18.76
C ARG A 255 -12.85 -4.50 18.27
N HIS A 256 -12.48 -5.52 19.03
CA HIS A 256 -11.33 -6.37 18.76
C HIS A 256 -11.79 -7.78 18.41
N ASP A 257 -11.38 -8.26 17.25
CA ASP A 257 -11.45 -9.67 16.92
C ASP A 257 -10.17 -10.35 17.41
N VAL A 258 -10.32 -11.15 18.47
CA VAL A 258 -9.21 -11.86 19.11
C VAL A 258 -8.66 -12.97 18.23
N LYS A 259 -9.51 -13.62 17.42
CA LYS A 259 -9.10 -14.73 16.55
C LYS A 259 -8.29 -14.22 15.37
N GLU A 260 -8.78 -13.16 14.74
CA GLU A 260 -8.14 -12.56 13.58
C GLU A 260 -7.04 -11.55 13.94
N GLN A 261 -6.91 -11.20 15.22
CA GLN A 261 -6.07 -10.09 15.69
C GLN A 261 -6.31 -8.80 14.89
N LYS A 262 -7.59 -8.45 14.70
CA LYS A 262 -8.02 -7.27 13.92
C LYS A 262 -8.80 -6.32 14.81
N THR A 263 -8.63 -5.02 14.57
CA THR A 263 -9.45 -3.97 15.19
C THR A 263 -10.45 -3.45 14.17
N VAL A 264 -11.71 -3.32 14.58
CA VAL A 264 -12.80 -2.77 13.78
C VAL A 264 -13.48 -1.67 14.59
N VAL A 265 -13.95 -0.63 13.92
CA VAL A 265 -14.77 0.41 14.53
C VAL A 265 -16.20 0.28 14.01
N THR A 266 -17.19 0.32 14.90
CA THR A 266 -18.60 0.15 14.52
C THR A 266 -19.13 1.35 13.75
N ASP A 267 -20.08 1.07 12.85
CA ASP A 267 -20.92 2.07 12.19
C ASP A 267 -20.18 3.13 11.37
N LEU A 268 -18.91 2.86 11.00
CA LEU A 268 -18.18 3.70 10.06
C LEU A 268 -18.74 3.54 8.64
N THR A 269 -18.89 4.67 7.96
CA THR A 269 -19.19 4.69 6.54
C THR A 269 -18.05 4.05 5.76
N THR A 270 -18.40 3.08 4.92
CA THR A 270 -17.47 2.36 4.04
C THR A 270 -17.69 2.79 2.61
N ALA A 271 -16.63 3.20 1.93
CA ALA A 271 -16.65 3.56 0.51
C ALA A 271 -15.94 2.48 -0.31
N THR A 272 -16.64 1.91 -1.29
CA THR A 272 -16.01 0.99 -2.26
C THR A 272 -15.08 1.77 -3.18
N LEU A 273 -13.84 1.31 -3.28
CA LEU A 273 -12.81 1.84 -4.16
C LEU A 273 -12.77 0.98 -5.42
N ASP A 274 -13.28 1.51 -6.54
CA ASP A 274 -13.23 0.89 -7.87
C ASP A 274 -12.24 1.59 -8.82
N SER A 275 -11.70 2.75 -8.42
CA SER A 275 -10.63 3.45 -9.13
C SER A 275 -9.71 4.21 -8.17
N PRO A 276 -8.46 4.51 -8.56
CA PRO A 276 -7.55 5.35 -7.78
C PRO A 276 -8.11 6.76 -7.53
N GLU A 277 -8.86 7.34 -8.46
CA GLU A 277 -9.40 8.70 -8.33
C GLU A 277 -10.40 8.82 -7.16
N LYS A 278 -11.07 7.72 -6.79
CA LYS A 278 -11.96 7.71 -5.63
C LYS A 278 -11.24 7.98 -4.31
N VAL A 279 -9.97 7.58 -4.16
CA VAL A 279 -9.26 7.90 -2.90
C VAL A 279 -9.02 9.40 -2.78
N ILE A 280 -8.78 10.10 -3.90
CA ILE A 280 -8.64 11.56 -3.90
C ILE A 280 -9.96 12.21 -3.48
N ALA A 281 -11.10 11.70 -3.96
CA ALA A 281 -12.41 12.17 -3.53
C ALA A 281 -12.68 11.92 -2.03
N ILE A 282 -12.30 10.75 -1.51
CA ILE A 282 -12.37 10.41 -0.08
C ILE A 282 -11.54 11.38 0.77
N LEU A 283 -10.29 11.66 0.36
CA LEU A 283 -9.42 12.59 1.05
C LEU A 283 -10.01 14.01 1.07
N ARG A 284 -10.52 14.50 -0.06
CA ARG A 284 -11.19 15.82 -0.14
C ARG A 284 -12.45 15.88 0.73
N GLN A 285 -13.28 14.84 0.71
CA GLN A 285 -14.48 14.77 1.55
C GLN A 285 -14.12 14.80 3.03
N ALA A 286 -13.12 14.02 3.43
CA ALA A 286 -12.65 13.99 4.80
C ALA A 286 -12.09 15.34 5.26
N ASP A 287 -11.31 16.02 4.41
CA ASP A 287 -10.78 17.35 4.70
C ASP A 287 -11.89 18.41 4.83
N ASN A 288 -12.90 18.35 3.96
CA ASN A 288 -14.09 19.20 4.06
C ASN A 288 -14.86 18.96 5.36
N ASN A 289 -15.10 17.70 5.72
CA ASN A 289 -15.80 17.32 6.94
C ASN A 289 -15.00 17.73 8.20
N ARG A 290 -13.66 17.69 8.13
CA ARG A 290 -12.81 18.22 9.19
C ARG A 290 -12.91 19.73 9.30
N SER A 291 -12.89 20.43 8.17
CA SER A 291 -12.94 21.89 8.08
C SER A 291 -14.28 22.49 8.53
N VAL A 292 -15.41 21.88 8.17
CA VAL A 292 -16.75 22.34 8.59
C VAL A 292 -16.92 22.30 10.11
N ALA A 293 -16.29 21.34 10.79
CA ALA A 293 -16.26 21.32 12.25
C ALA A 293 -15.26 22.31 12.86
N ALA A 294 -14.28 22.78 12.07
CA ALA A 294 -13.19 23.66 12.49
C ALA A 294 -13.55 25.16 12.50
N THR A 295 -14.56 25.57 11.72
CA THR A 295 -15.04 26.97 11.58
C THR A 295 -15.58 27.62 12.85
N LYS A 296 -15.51 26.94 14.00
CA LYS A 296 -15.80 27.51 15.33
C LYS A 296 -14.58 27.97 16.14
N SER A 297 -13.34 27.95 15.61
CA SER A 297 -12.14 28.75 16.06
C SER A 297 -10.77 28.01 15.99
N ASN A 298 -10.57 26.91 15.25
CA ASN A 298 -9.30 26.15 15.30
C ASN A 298 -8.78 25.62 13.95
N GLU A 299 -7.46 25.57 13.80
CA GLU A 299 -6.75 24.69 12.85
C GLU A 299 -6.85 23.24 13.36
N ARG A 300 -7.84 22.47 12.88
CA ARG A 300 -8.26 21.18 13.47
C ARG A 300 -7.35 20.00 13.08
N SER A 301 -6.67 20.07 11.94
CA SER A 301 -5.81 19.01 11.41
C SER A 301 -4.60 18.73 12.31
N SER A 302 -4.06 19.75 12.99
CA SER A 302 -2.95 19.62 13.95
C SER A 302 -3.37 18.99 15.29
N ARG A 303 -4.68 18.91 15.55
CA ARG A 303 -5.26 18.64 16.88
C ARG A 303 -6.10 17.38 16.95
N SER A 304 -6.09 16.58 15.90
CA SER A 304 -6.84 15.33 15.82
C SER A 304 -6.01 14.28 15.11
N HIS A 305 -6.16 13.03 15.54
CA HIS A 305 -5.58 11.91 14.81
C HIS A 305 -6.55 11.49 13.74
N SER A 306 -6.08 11.22 12.53
CA SER A 306 -6.93 10.67 11.48
C SER A 306 -6.36 9.41 10.91
N VAL A 307 -7.25 8.47 10.65
CA VAL A 307 -6.91 7.09 10.32
C VAL A 307 -7.68 6.71 9.06
N PHE A 308 -6.95 6.58 7.95
CA PHE A 308 -7.48 5.96 6.74
C PHE A 308 -7.27 4.45 6.85
N ILE A 309 -8.35 3.69 6.69
CA ILE A 309 -8.36 2.23 6.78
C ILE A 309 -8.75 1.69 5.42
N LEU A 310 -7.83 0.96 4.79
CA LEU A 310 -8.09 0.25 3.54
C LEU A 310 -8.21 -1.25 3.83
N LYS A 311 -9.40 -1.80 3.60
CA LYS A 311 -9.67 -3.23 3.66
C LYS A 311 -9.49 -3.83 2.27
N ILE A 312 -8.71 -4.89 2.19
CA ILE A 312 -8.34 -5.56 0.95
C ILE A 312 -8.79 -7.01 1.05
N GLN A 313 -9.80 -7.39 0.26
CA GLN A 313 -10.32 -8.75 0.23
C GLN A 313 -10.05 -9.36 -1.13
N GLY A 314 -9.16 -10.34 -1.20
CA GLY A 314 -8.79 -11.06 -2.41
C GLY A 314 -9.34 -12.47 -2.42
N LYS A 315 -9.83 -12.92 -3.58
CA LYS A 315 -10.21 -14.32 -3.83
C LYS A 315 -9.65 -14.77 -5.17
N ASN A 316 -8.92 -15.89 -5.16
CA ASN A 316 -8.48 -16.56 -6.37
C ASN A 316 -9.53 -17.60 -6.79
N TYR A 317 -10.10 -17.45 -7.99
CA TYR A 317 -11.15 -18.36 -8.47
C TYR A 317 -10.61 -19.63 -9.12
N LEU A 318 -9.31 -19.69 -9.42
CA LEU A 318 -8.65 -20.88 -9.96
C LEU A 318 -8.22 -21.83 -8.84
N THR A 319 -7.78 -21.29 -7.70
CA THR A 319 -7.30 -22.10 -6.55
C THR A 319 -8.27 -22.17 -5.37
N GLY A 320 -9.22 -21.24 -5.28
CA GLY A 320 -10.07 -21.07 -4.10
C GLY A 320 -9.40 -20.32 -2.94
N GLU A 321 -8.15 -19.89 -3.07
CA GLU A 321 -7.42 -19.15 -2.05
C GLU A 321 -8.10 -17.79 -1.75
N GLN A 322 -8.06 -17.36 -0.48
CA GLN A 322 -8.54 -16.06 -0.04
C GLN A 322 -7.46 -15.35 0.77
N CYS A 323 -7.33 -14.04 0.59
CA CYS A 323 -6.48 -13.19 1.41
C CYS A 323 -7.25 -11.96 1.89
N ASN A 324 -7.08 -11.59 3.16
CA ASN A 324 -7.79 -10.48 3.78
C ASN A 324 -6.78 -9.59 4.51
N GLY A 325 -6.37 -8.51 3.89
CA GLY A 325 -5.42 -7.55 4.44
C GLY A 325 -6.08 -6.25 4.90
N ILE A 326 -5.43 -5.57 5.83
CA ILE A 326 -5.82 -4.24 6.29
C ILE A 326 -4.60 -3.34 6.28
N LEU A 327 -4.70 -2.21 5.57
CA LEU A 327 -3.71 -1.15 5.59
C LEU A 327 -4.25 0.06 6.36
N ASN A 328 -3.65 0.36 7.50
CA ASN A 328 -3.96 1.54 8.30
C ASN A 328 -2.91 2.62 8.01
N LEU A 329 -3.36 3.78 7.52
CA LEU A 329 -2.54 4.94 7.23
C LEU A 329 -2.98 6.07 8.18
N VAL A 330 -2.12 6.42 9.13
CA VAL A 330 -2.47 7.29 10.25
C VAL A 330 -1.67 8.59 10.22
N ASP A 331 -2.37 9.72 10.26
CA ASP A 331 -1.80 11.04 10.51
C ASP A 331 -2.11 11.42 11.96
N LEU A 332 -1.08 11.40 12.82
CA LEU A 332 -1.25 11.74 14.23
C LEU A 332 -1.32 13.25 14.43
N ALA A 333 -1.93 13.68 15.51
CA ALA A 333 -1.89 15.07 15.96
C ALA A 333 -0.45 15.52 16.28
N GLY A 334 -0.26 16.84 16.39
CA GLY A 334 1.01 17.46 16.79
C GLY A 334 1.51 16.97 18.14
N SER A 335 2.82 16.67 18.23
CA SER A 335 3.48 16.20 19.45
C SER A 335 4.06 17.31 20.34
N GLU A 336 3.88 18.57 19.97
CA GLU A 336 4.41 19.71 20.71
C GLU A 336 3.81 19.84 22.13
N ARG A 337 4.64 20.32 23.06
CA ARG A 337 4.27 20.39 24.49
C ARG A 337 3.33 21.55 24.81
N LEU A 338 2.39 21.27 25.72
CA LEU A 338 1.45 22.22 26.33
C LEU A 338 2.09 23.50 26.87
N SER A 339 3.32 23.43 27.40
CA SER A 339 4.00 24.56 28.04
C SER A 339 4.29 25.73 27.09
N GLN A 340 4.22 25.50 25.77
CA GLN A 340 4.36 26.54 24.75
C GLN A 340 3.00 27.11 24.31
N SER A 341 1.88 26.53 24.74
CA SER A 341 0.53 26.97 24.38
C SER A 341 -0.01 27.97 25.41
N GLN A 342 -0.39 29.17 25.00
CA GLN A 342 -1.14 30.13 25.83
C GLN A 342 -2.65 29.79 25.90
N ALA A 343 -2.99 28.50 25.83
CA ALA A 343 -4.37 28.03 25.74
C ALA A 343 -5.10 28.10 27.10
N ILE A 344 -6.31 28.66 27.11
CA ILE A 344 -7.18 28.79 28.30
C ILE A 344 -8.51 28.06 28.03
N GLY A 345 -9.17 27.56 29.08
CA GLY A 345 -10.54 27.03 29.00
C GLY A 345 -10.66 25.72 28.22
N GLU A 346 -11.64 25.63 27.31
CA GLU A 346 -11.86 24.42 26.49
C GLU A 346 -10.66 24.05 25.61
N ARG A 347 -9.90 25.05 25.15
CA ARG A 347 -8.69 24.85 24.36
C ARG A 347 -7.58 24.18 25.17
N LEU A 348 -7.54 24.41 26.48
CA LEU A 348 -6.62 23.71 27.38
C LEU A 348 -7.03 22.23 27.54
N LYS A 349 -8.32 21.94 27.72
CA LYS A 349 -8.84 20.56 27.78
C LYS A 349 -8.57 19.80 26.48
N GLU A 350 -8.77 20.44 25.34
CA GLU A 350 -8.45 19.89 24.02
C GLU A 350 -6.95 19.56 23.90
N THR A 351 -6.08 20.51 24.23
CA THR A 351 -4.62 20.31 24.17
C THR A 351 -4.14 19.24 25.15
N GLN A 352 -4.80 19.10 26.31
CA GLN A 352 -4.57 18.00 27.26
C GLN A 352 -4.99 16.65 26.69
N ALA A 353 -6.13 16.55 26.00
CA ALA A 353 -6.60 15.30 25.40
C ALA A 353 -5.65 14.81 24.28
N ILE A 354 -5.19 15.74 23.42
CA ILE A 354 -4.22 15.43 22.37
C ILE A 354 -2.92 14.89 22.97
N ASN A 355 -2.34 15.62 23.91
CA ASN A 355 -1.10 15.20 24.56
C ASN A 355 -1.26 13.91 25.39
N LYS A 356 -2.44 13.68 25.99
CA LYS A 356 -2.76 12.43 26.67
C LYS A 356 -2.67 11.25 25.71
N SER A 357 -3.32 11.31 24.55
CA SER A 357 -3.29 10.21 23.59
C SER A 357 -1.87 9.86 23.10
N LEU A 358 -1.03 10.86 22.83
CA LEU A 358 0.37 10.65 22.43
C LEU A 358 1.27 10.18 23.61
N SER A 359 1.00 10.65 24.83
CA SER A 359 1.69 10.17 26.03
C SER A 359 1.35 8.69 26.29
N CYS A 360 0.06 8.31 26.18
CA CYS A 360 -0.36 6.91 26.27
C CYS A 360 0.28 6.05 25.19
N LEU A 361 0.44 6.56 23.97
CA LEU A 361 1.19 5.85 22.92
C LEU A 361 2.66 5.64 23.34
N GLY A 362 3.29 6.64 23.93
CA GLY A 362 4.62 6.51 24.52
C GLY A 362 4.70 5.49 25.64
N ASP A 363 3.71 5.45 26.54
CA ASP A 363 3.63 4.47 27.62
C ASP A 363 3.47 3.05 27.09
N VAL A 364 2.63 2.87 26.06
CA VAL A 364 2.44 1.58 25.38
C VAL A 364 3.74 1.10 24.74
N ILE A 365 4.42 1.96 23.99
CA ILE A 365 5.70 1.63 23.34
C ILE A 365 6.78 1.33 24.39
N TYR A 366 6.86 2.13 25.45
CA TYR A 366 7.79 1.90 26.55
C TYR A 366 7.53 0.57 27.25
N ALA A 367 6.27 0.27 27.55
CA ALA A 367 5.86 -1.01 28.14
C ALA A 367 6.21 -2.17 27.20
N MET A 368 5.99 -2.03 25.89
CA MET A 368 6.36 -3.07 24.92
C MET A 368 7.87 -3.31 24.83
N SER A 369 8.69 -2.26 24.93
CA SER A 369 10.15 -2.39 24.85
C SER A 369 10.76 -3.02 26.10
N ASN A 370 10.25 -2.65 27.28
CA ASN A 370 10.92 -2.90 28.57
C ASN A 370 10.23 -3.94 29.46
N SER A 371 9.01 -4.35 29.14
CA SER A 371 8.29 -5.28 29.99
C SER A 371 8.61 -6.73 29.67
N ARG A 372 8.57 -7.57 30.71
CA ARG A 372 8.64 -9.03 30.55
C ARG A 372 7.42 -9.52 29.77
N GLU A 373 7.58 -10.64 29.09
CA GLU A 373 6.51 -11.32 28.36
C GLU A 373 5.29 -11.53 29.29
N GLY A 374 4.11 -11.11 28.86
CA GLY A 374 2.87 -11.18 29.65
C GLY A 374 2.58 -10.00 30.59
N ALA A 375 3.45 -8.98 30.65
CA ALA A 375 3.14 -7.76 31.38
C ALA A 375 1.98 -6.99 30.76
N HIS A 376 1.17 -6.34 31.61
CA HIS A 376 0.04 -5.55 31.16
C HIS A 376 0.50 -4.31 30.37
N ILE A 377 0.10 -4.22 29.10
CA ILE A 377 0.33 -3.06 28.24
C ILE A 377 -0.95 -2.19 28.24
N PRO A 378 -0.88 -0.89 28.57
CA PRO A 378 -2.05 -0.06 28.84
C PRO A 378 -2.73 0.49 27.56
N TYR A 379 -3.06 -0.36 26.60
CA TYR A 379 -3.71 0.05 25.34
C TYR A 379 -5.03 0.81 25.56
N ARG A 380 -5.75 0.51 26.65
CA ARG A 380 -7.06 1.11 26.96
C ARG A 380 -6.99 2.55 27.48
N ASN A 381 -5.81 3.09 27.76
CA ASN A 381 -5.66 4.43 28.37
C ASN A 381 -6.05 5.57 27.41
N SER A 382 -6.06 5.32 26.10
CA SER A 382 -6.59 6.24 25.08
C SER A 382 -7.29 5.48 23.96
N LYS A 383 -8.23 6.14 23.28
CA LYS A 383 -8.88 5.57 22.08
C LYS A 383 -7.88 5.29 20.95
N LEU A 384 -6.84 6.12 20.82
CA LEU A 384 -5.80 5.93 19.81
C LEU A 384 -5.03 4.62 20.06
N THR A 385 -4.50 4.44 21.27
CA THR A 385 -3.75 3.23 21.63
C THR A 385 -4.62 1.99 21.60
N TYR A 386 -5.90 2.12 21.92
CA TYR A 386 -6.85 1.02 21.86
C TYR A 386 -7.13 0.63 20.40
N LEU A 387 -7.35 1.62 19.53
CA LEU A 387 -7.52 1.39 18.09
C LEU A 387 -6.29 0.67 17.49
N LEU A 388 -5.09 1.15 17.83
CA LEU A 388 -3.82 0.63 17.33
C LEU A 388 -3.34 -0.64 18.04
N GLN A 389 -4.10 -1.22 18.98
CA GLN A 389 -3.63 -2.33 19.81
C GLN A 389 -3.05 -3.48 18.98
N TYR A 390 -3.78 -4.00 17.99
CA TYR A 390 -3.29 -5.09 17.15
C TYR A 390 -2.33 -4.65 16.06
N SER A 391 -2.34 -3.36 15.68
CA SER A 391 -1.26 -2.78 14.89
C SER A 391 0.07 -2.83 15.65
N LEU A 392 0.03 -2.71 16.99
CA LEU A 392 1.23 -2.66 17.80
C LEU A 392 1.66 -4.04 18.37
N SER A 393 0.73 -4.85 18.88
CA SER A 393 1.06 -6.14 19.53
C SER A 393 0.83 -7.38 18.67
N GLY A 394 -0.04 -7.34 17.66
CA GLY A 394 -0.42 -8.51 16.84
C GLY A 394 0.51 -8.79 15.66
N ASN A 395 0.15 -9.63 14.71
CA ASN A 395 0.97 -9.94 13.51
C ASN A 395 1.03 -8.81 12.46
N SER A 396 0.80 -7.56 12.88
CA SER A 396 0.86 -6.39 12.01
C SER A 396 2.30 -5.96 11.76
N LYS A 397 2.61 -5.59 10.51
CA LYS A 397 3.84 -4.89 10.14
C LYS A 397 3.61 -3.40 10.33
N THR A 398 4.50 -2.76 11.09
CA THR A 398 4.26 -1.39 11.55
C THR A 398 5.44 -0.49 11.21
N LEU A 399 5.14 0.67 10.64
CA LEU A 399 6.12 1.70 10.31
C LEU A 399 5.71 3.03 10.95
N MET A 400 6.66 3.65 11.62
CA MET A 400 6.53 5.00 12.13
C MET A 400 7.35 5.97 11.27
N PHE A 401 6.70 6.96 10.68
CA PHE A 401 7.39 8.16 10.23
C PHE A 401 7.57 9.11 11.42
N VAL A 402 8.80 9.55 11.67
CA VAL A 402 9.09 10.73 12.49
C VAL A 402 9.38 11.91 11.57
N ASN A 403 8.38 12.77 11.38
CA ASN A 403 8.48 13.99 10.61
C ASN A 403 9.06 15.11 11.48
N VAL A 404 10.14 15.74 11.02
CA VAL A 404 10.82 16.82 11.73
C VAL A 404 10.98 18.06 10.87
N SER A 405 11.03 19.22 11.53
CA SER A 405 11.26 20.50 10.86
C SER A 405 12.74 20.89 10.95
N PRO A 406 13.32 21.44 9.86
CA PRO A 406 14.70 21.93 9.88
C PRO A 406 14.82 23.32 10.52
N LEU A 407 13.72 23.97 10.94
CA LEU A 407 13.77 25.33 11.47
C LEU A 407 14.42 25.38 12.86
N LYS A 408 15.28 26.37 13.10
CA LYS A 408 16.01 26.54 14.36
C LYS A 408 15.08 26.71 15.56
N GLN A 409 13.98 27.44 15.40
CA GLN A 409 12.93 27.59 16.43
C GLN A 409 12.27 26.26 16.82
N HIS A 410 12.36 25.24 15.97
CA HIS A 410 11.78 23.92 16.19
C HIS A 410 12.79 22.88 16.69
N ALA A 411 14.08 23.24 16.85
CA ALA A 411 15.15 22.31 17.19
C ALA A 411 14.85 21.46 18.44
N ASN A 412 14.30 22.08 19.50
CA ASN A 412 13.95 21.36 20.74
C ASN A 412 12.86 20.31 20.53
N GLU A 413 11.83 20.63 19.74
CA GLU A 413 10.73 19.70 19.45
C GLU A 413 11.14 18.62 18.44
N THR A 414 12.02 18.96 17.48
CA THR A 414 12.73 17.99 16.62
C THR A 414 13.51 16.99 17.48
N ILE A 415 14.32 17.44 18.43
CA ILE A 415 15.07 16.56 19.34
C ILE A 415 14.14 15.68 20.19
N ASN A 416 13.03 16.23 20.69
CA ASN A 416 12.04 15.45 21.44
C ASN A 416 11.38 14.37 20.59
N SER A 417 11.04 14.69 19.34
CA SER A 417 10.42 13.77 18.40
C SER A 417 11.38 12.62 18.05
N LEU A 418 12.65 12.93 17.81
CA LEU A 418 13.68 11.93 17.51
C LEU A 418 13.98 11.04 18.73
N ARG A 419 14.02 11.59 19.94
CA ARG A 419 14.13 10.77 21.17
C ARG A 419 12.97 9.80 21.34
N PHE A 420 11.75 10.25 21.04
CA PHE A 420 10.58 9.38 21.05
C PHE A 420 10.73 8.27 20.01
N ALA A 421 11.10 8.62 18.77
CA ALA A 421 11.34 7.68 17.69
C ALA A 421 12.44 6.66 18.04
N THR A 422 13.51 7.05 18.73
CA THR A 422 14.55 6.12 19.22
C THR A 422 13.99 5.09 20.21
N LYS A 423 13.08 5.50 21.10
CA LYS A 423 12.39 4.56 21.99
C LYS A 423 11.56 3.55 21.20
N VAL A 424 10.89 4.00 20.13
CA VAL A 424 10.13 3.11 19.23
C VAL A 424 11.07 2.15 18.53
N ASN A 425 12.18 2.64 17.97
CA ASN A 425 13.15 1.82 17.24
C ASN A 425 13.72 0.69 18.12
N ASN A 426 14.02 1.01 19.39
CA ASN A 426 14.54 0.03 20.35
C ASN A 426 13.54 -1.05 20.77
N THR A 427 12.24 -0.91 20.47
CA THR A 427 11.25 -2.01 20.70
C THR A 427 11.55 -3.25 19.86
N GLN A 428 12.23 -3.10 18.71
CA GLN A 428 12.61 -4.23 17.85
C GLN A 428 13.48 -5.25 18.60
N ILE A 429 14.43 -4.77 19.41
CA ILE A 429 15.53 -5.57 19.99
C ILE A 429 15.02 -6.64 20.98
N THR A 430 13.89 -6.41 21.64
CA THR A 430 13.34 -7.33 22.63
C THR A 430 12.52 -8.46 22.01
N SER A 431 11.87 -8.23 20.86
CA SER A 431 11.02 -9.25 20.19
C SER A 431 11.81 -10.36 19.47
N VAL A 432 13.09 -10.16 19.17
CA VAL A 432 13.96 -11.13 18.47
C VAL A 432 14.78 -12.00 19.45
N ARG A 433 14.67 -11.78 20.77
CA ARG A 433 15.38 -12.60 21.76
C ARG A 433 14.61 -13.88 22.11
N THR A 434 15.13 -14.99 21.57
CA THR A 434 15.09 -16.37 22.12
C THR A 434 14.10 -17.36 21.49
N VAL A 435 14.36 -17.79 20.26
CA VAL A 435 14.21 -19.23 19.93
C VAL A 435 15.58 -19.87 20.16
N ARG A 436 15.91 -20.14 21.43
CA ARG A 436 17.09 -20.96 21.76
C ARG A 436 16.71 -22.42 21.51
N GLY A 437 17.31 -22.98 20.46
CA GLY A 437 17.61 -24.40 20.23
C GLY A 437 16.67 -25.44 20.83
N MET A 438 15.87 -26.07 19.97
CA MET A 438 15.49 -27.46 20.17
C MET A 438 16.79 -28.28 20.26
N SER A 439 17.09 -28.76 21.45
CA SER A 439 18.12 -29.77 21.70
C SER A 439 17.83 -31.00 20.84
N PRO A 440 18.82 -31.57 20.13
CA PRO A 440 18.62 -32.83 19.43
C PRO A 440 18.35 -33.92 20.46
N THR A 441 17.24 -34.62 20.26
CA THR A 441 16.89 -35.85 20.97
C THR A 441 18.06 -36.82 20.90
N LYS A 442 18.61 -37.19 22.06
CA LYS A 442 19.53 -38.32 22.17
C LYS A 442 18.75 -39.60 21.87
N ASN A 443 19.19 -40.34 20.86
CA ASN A 443 19.01 -41.78 20.80
C ASN A 443 20.08 -42.47 21.65
#